data_AF-A0A7Y9L3W2-F1
#
_entry.id   AF-A0A7Y9L3W2-F1
#
_cell.length_a   1.000
_cell.length_b   1.000
_cell.length_c   1.000
_cell.angle_alpha   90.00
_cell.angle_beta   90.00
_cell.angle_gamma   90.00
#
_symmetry.space_group_name_H-M   'P 1'
#
loop_
_entity.id
_entity.type
_entity.pdbx_description
1 polymer ?
#
loop_
_entity_poly.entity_id
_entity_poly.type
_entity_poly.pdbx_seq_one_letter_code
_entity_poly.pdbx_strand_id
1 'polypeptide(L)'
;MFDWWVHNADRNLTELGGNPNLLWSNEQPATLTMIDHNLAFDPDFNAAEFLHLHIFSEEVPALFSDFLLRESYSARFDQAFQSWGDICDTLPEAWFFIDAEKTLPVNYPFDAVKKLLERAASEAFWQLPP
;
A
#
# COMPACT_ATOMS: atom_id res chain seq x y z
N MET A 1 6.49 1.29 -4.37
CA MET A 1 6.73 0.35 -3.25
C MET A 1 5.62 0.33 -2.22
N PHE A 2 5.24 1.47 -1.61
CA PHE A 2 4.13 1.47 -0.64
C PHE A 2 2.82 0.91 -1.23
N ASP A 3 2.38 1.45 -2.37
CA ASP A 3 1.14 0.99 -3.03
C ASP A 3 1.21 -0.48 -3.50
N TRP A 4 2.40 -0.97 -3.87
CA TRP A 4 2.64 -2.40 -4.15
C TRP A 4 2.50 -3.26 -2.89
N TRP A 5 3.06 -2.79 -1.77
CA TRP A 5 3.01 -3.51 -0.49
C TRP A 5 1.59 -3.67 0.03
N VAL A 6 0.81 -2.60 -0.01
CA VAL A 6 -0.56 -2.58 0.52
C VAL A 6 -1.60 -2.96 -0.52
N HIS A 7 -1.24 -3.32 -1.76
CA HIS A 7 -2.21 -3.55 -2.85
C HIS A 7 -3.16 -2.36 -3.08
N ASN A 8 -2.61 -1.16 -3.28
CA ASN A 8 -3.38 0.02 -3.65
C ASN A 8 -3.21 0.32 -5.15
N ALA A 9 -4.16 -0.13 -5.98
CA ALA A 9 -4.11 0.10 -7.43
C ALA A 9 -4.69 1.47 -7.87
N ASP A 10 -5.29 2.22 -6.95
CA ASP A 10 -5.95 3.49 -7.29
C ASP A 10 -4.96 4.60 -7.69
N ARG A 11 -3.68 4.44 -7.35
CA ARG A 11 -2.61 5.39 -7.73
C ARG A 11 -2.15 5.21 -9.17
N ASN A 12 -3.01 5.58 -10.11
CA ASN A 12 -2.76 5.41 -11.55
C ASN A 12 -2.62 6.75 -12.29
N LEU A 13 -1.87 6.71 -13.40
CA LEU A 13 -1.77 7.82 -14.35
C LEU A 13 -1.49 7.30 -15.75
N THR A 14 -2.25 7.78 -16.73
CA THR A 14 -2.08 7.52 -18.16
C THR A 14 -1.99 8.83 -18.93
N GLU A 15 -1.72 8.75 -20.23
CA GLU A 15 -1.73 9.93 -21.13
C GLU A 15 -3.09 10.64 -21.16
N LEU A 16 -4.19 9.94 -20.87
CA LEU A 16 -5.55 10.49 -20.84
C LEU A 16 -5.97 10.99 -19.45
N GLY A 17 -5.07 10.92 -18.46
CA GLY A 17 -5.34 11.21 -17.05
C GLY A 17 -5.33 9.95 -16.19
N GLY A 18 -5.78 10.10 -14.94
CA GLY A 18 -5.82 9.02 -13.97
C GLY A 18 -6.14 9.57 -12.59
N ASN A 19 -5.89 8.78 -11.55
CA ASN A 19 -6.06 9.18 -10.17
C ASN A 19 -4.73 9.17 -9.40
N PRO A 20 -3.86 10.19 -9.57
CA PRO A 20 -2.56 10.21 -8.90
C PRO A 20 -2.68 10.18 -7.38
N ASN A 21 -3.71 10.78 -6.79
CA ASN A 21 -3.83 10.94 -5.32
C ASN A 21 -2.54 11.46 -4.66
N LEU A 22 -1.83 12.34 -5.35
CA LEU A 22 -0.55 12.93 -4.94
C LEU A 22 -0.72 14.45 -4.86
N LEU A 23 -0.28 15.03 -3.74
CA LEU A 23 -0.16 16.46 -3.56
C LEU A 23 1.31 16.85 -3.58
N TRP A 24 1.68 17.78 -4.45
CA TRP A 24 3.03 18.32 -4.54
C TRP A 24 3.09 19.71 -3.92
N SER A 25 3.98 19.90 -2.95
CA SER A 25 4.32 21.20 -2.40
C SER A 25 5.67 21.66 -2.93
N ASN A 26 5.72 22.90 -3.40
CA ASN A 26 6.92 23.56 -3.90
C ASN A 26 7.66 24.36 -2.81
N GLU A 27 7.34 24.12 -1.53
CA GLU A 27 8.14 24.60 -0.40
C GLU A 27 9.59 24.08 -0.48
N GLN A 28 10.48 24.59 0.37
CA GLN A 28 11.86 24.12 0.45
C GLN A 28 12.11 23.44 1.79
N PRO A 29 12.32 22.10 1.81
CA PRO A 29 12.38 21.19 0.67
C PRO A 29 11.01 20.90 0.05
N ALA A 30 10.99 20.56 -1.25
CA ALA A 30 9.75 20.17 -1.91
C ALA A 30 9.25 18.86 -1.29
N THR A 31 7.94 18.73 -1.12
CA THR A 31 7.33 17.56 -0.50
C THR A 31 6.27 16.94 -1.39
N LEU A 32 6.22 15.61 -1.35
CA LEU A 32 5.20 14.81 -2.00
C LEU A 32 4.38 14.14 -0.91
N THR A 33 3.09 14.46 -0.86
CA THR A 33 2.15 13.87 0.09
C THR A 33 1.24 12.90 -0.64
N MET A 34 1.23 11.65 -0.19
CA MET A 34 0.28 10.65 -0.66
C MET A 34 -1.02 10.80 0.12
N ILE A 35 -2.14 10.84 -0.59
CA ILE A 35 -3.47 10.85 -0.01
C ILE A 35 -4.27 9.68 -0.56
N ASP A 36 -5.49 9.55 -0.04
CA ASP A 36 -6.53 8.61 -0.44
C ASP A 36 -6.06 7.15 -0.56
N HIS A 37 -6.18 6.43 0.56
CA HIS A 37 -5.75 5.04 0.72
C HIS A 37 -6.96 4.10 0.95
N ASN A 38 -8.17 4.55 0.64
CA ASN A 38 -9.40 3.82 0.89
C ASN A 38 -9.52 2.50 0.10
N LEU A 39 -8.82 2.37 -1.03
CA LEU A 39 -8.76 1.18 -1.88
C LEU A 39 -7.49 0.33 -1.66
N ALA A 40 -6.78 0.57 -0.55
CA ALA A 40 -5.72 -0.35 -0.13
C ALA A 40 -6.30 -1.70 0.33
N PHE A 41 -5.45 -2.73 0.27
CA PHE A 41 -5.73 -4.10 0.65
C PHE A 41 -6.76 -4.80 -0.26
N ASP A 42 -6.79 -4.42 -1.53
CA ASP A 42 -7.69 -5.00 -2.52
C ASP A 42 -7.43 -6.51 -2.71
N PRO A 43 -8.43 -7.38 -2.43
CA PRO A 43 -8.31 -8.83 -2.65
C PRO A 43 -8.25 -9.19 -4.14
N ASP A 44 -8.78 -8.32 -5.02
CA ASP A 44 -8.84 -8.53 -6.47
C ASP A 44 -7.69 -7.81 -7.21
N PHE A 45 -6.66 -7.39 -6.47
CA PHE A 45 -5.51 -6.68 -7.02
C PHE A 45 -4.85 -7.41 -8.20
N ASN A 46 -4.76 -6.72 -9.33
CA ASN A 46 -4.10 -7.21 -10.54
C ASN A 46 -2.69 -6.61 -10.67
N ALA A 47 -1.67 -7.43 -10.42
CA ALA A 47 -0.28 -7.01 -10.47
C ALA A 47 0.17 -6.52 -11.86
N ALA A 48 -0.31 -7.15 -12.94
CA ALA A 48 0.08 -6.76 -14.30
C ALA A 48 -0.52 -5.39 -14.66
N GLU A 49 -1.78 -5.17 -14.32
CA GLU A 49 -2.45 -3.88 -14.53
C GLU A 49 -1.84 -2.78 -13.66
N PHE A 50 -1.55 -3.07 -12.39
CA PHE A 50 -0.84 -2.15 -11.51
C PHE A 50 0.49 -1.70 -12.12
N LEU A 51 1.31 -2.65 -12.58
CA LEU A 51 2.60 -2.34 -13.19
C LEU A 51 2.49 -1.59 -14.51
N HIS A 52 1.35 -1.65 -15.18
CA HIS A 52 1.10 -0.89 -16.40
C HIS A 52 0.61 0.54 -16.10
N LEU A 53 -0.30 0.70 -15.13
CA LEU A 53 -1.03 1.95 -14.91
C LEU A 53 -0.50 2.81 -13.78
N HIS A 54 0.30 2.25 -12.87
CA HIS A 54 0.77 3.00 -11.70
C HIS A 54 1.64 4.18 -12.13
N ILE A 55 1.49 5.33 -11.47
CA ILE A 55 2.16 6.59 -11.85
C ILE A 55 3.70 6.51 -11.85
N PHE A 56 4.27 5.58 -11.07
CA PHE A 56 5.71 5.30 -11.02
C PHE A 56 6.08 3.94 -11.64
N SER A 57 5.28 3.42 -12.58
CA SER A 57 5.50 2.12 -13.23
C SER A 57 6.88 2.01 -13.88
N GLU A 58 7.35 3.07 -14.53
CA GLU A 58 8.64 3.12 -15.23
C GLU A 58 9.85 2.90 -14.29
N GLU A 59 9.72 3.26 -13.01
CA GLU A 59 10.78 3.12 -12.00
C GLU A 59 10.84 1.72 -11.39
N VAL A 60 9.79 0.91 -11.55
CA VAL A 60 9.68 -0.41 -10.90
C VAL A 60 10.82 -1.35 -11.30
N PRO A 61 11.16 -1.54 -12.60
CA PRO A 61 12.21 -2.49 -12.97
C PRO A 61 13.58 -2.12 -12.37
N ALA A 62 13.91 -0.83 -12.33
CA ALA A 62 15.15 -0.34 -11.74
C ALA A 62 15.17 -0.60 -10.22
N LEU A 63 14.08 -0.28 -9.53
CA LEU A 63 13.96 -0.52 -8.09
C LEU A 63 14.05 -2.00 -7.73
N PHE A 64 13.37 -2.88 -8.46
CA PHE A 64 13.32 -4.32 -8.18
C PHE A 64 14.62 -5.06 -8.52
N SER A 65 15.49 -4.47 -9.36
CA SER A 65 16.81 -5.01 -9.67
C SER A 65 17.92 -4.49 -8.74
N ASP A 66 17.64 -3.46 -7.93
CA ASP A 66 18.59 -2.91 -6.96
C ASP A 66 18.49 -3.61 -5.60
N PHE A 67 19.46 -4.47 -5.31
CA PHE A 67 19.51 -5.23 -4.05
C PHE A 67 19.63 -4.36 -2.79
N LEU A 68 20.31 -3.20 -2.86
CA LEU A 68 20.45 -2.31 -1.71
C LEU A 68 19.14 -1.59 -1.41
N LEU A 69 18.42 -1.14 -2.44
CA LEU A 69 17.09 -0.57 -2.27
C LEU A 69 16.10 -1.61 -1.75
N ARG A 70 16.14 -2.84 -2.26
CA ARG A 70 15.30 -3.95 -1.76
C ARG A 70 15.52 -4.20 -0.28
N GLU A 71 16.77 -4.27 0.17
CA GLU A 71 17.11 -4.44 1.59
C GLU A 71 16.57 -3.27 2.43
N SER A 72 16.79 -2.03 1.97
CA SER A 72 16.30 -0.82 2.64
C SER A 72 14.77 -0.79 2.78
N TYR A 73 14.04 -1.13 1.72
CA TYR A 73 12.58 -1.21 1.78
C TYR A 73 12.08 -2.37 2.65
N SER A 74 12.72 -3.54 2.59
CA SER A 74 12.37 -4.69 3.43
C SER A 74 12.48 -4.32 4.91
N ALA A 75 13.59 -3.69 5.31
CA ALA A 75 13.78 -3.22 6.68
C ALA A 75 12.72 -2.20 7.12
N ARG A 76 12.32 -1.29 6.22
CA ARG A 76 11.24 -0.32 6.49
C ARG A 76 9.88 -0.99 6.66
N PHE A 77 9.56 -1.98 5.84
CA PHE A 77 8.32 -2.75 5.95
C PHE A 77 8.30 -3.56 7.24
N ASP A 78 9.39 -4.25 7.56
CA ASP A 78 9.50 -5.01 8.80
C ASP A 78 9.34 -4.11 10.03
N GLN A 79 9.99 -2.95 10.04
CA GLN A 79 9.86 -1.98 11.12
C GLN A 79 8.41 -1.48 11.27
N ALA A 80 7.74 -1.16 10.18
CA ALA A 80 6.34 -0.73 10.22
C ALA A 80 5.40 -1.88 10.67
N PHE A 81 5.68 -3.10 10.22
CA PHE A 81 4.87 -4.28 10.52
C PHE A 81 4.97 -4.72 11.98
N GLN A 82 6.08 -4.46 12.67
CA GLN A 82 6.21 -4.70 14.12
C GLN A 82 5.13 -3.98 14.93
N SER A 83 4.65 -2.82 14.47
CA SER A 83 3.59 -2.06 15.13
C SER A 83 2.17 -2.52 14.78
N TRP A 84 1.99 -3.60 13.99
CA TRP A 84 0.67 -4.05 13.53
C TRP A 84 -0.32 -4.28 14.68
N GLY A 85 0.12 -4.99 15.74
CA GLY A 85 -0.71 -5.25 16.91
C GLY A 85 -1.20 -3.96 17.57
N ASP A 86 -0.26 -3.06 17.89
CA ASP A 86 -0.55 -1.77 18.50
C ASP A 86 -1.47 -0.90 17.63
N ILE A 87 -1.30 -0.93 16.31
CA ILE A 87 -2.17 -0.21 15.36
C ILE A 87 -3.60 -0.76 15.45
N CYS A 88 -3.79 -2.08 15.38
CA CYS A 88 -5.10 -2.70 15.49
C CYS A 88 -5.76 -2.44 16.86
N ASP A 89 -4.98 -2.50 17.94
CA ASP A 89 -5.47 -2.32 19.31
C ASP A 89 -5.83 -0.87 19.63
N THR A 90 -5.30 0.09 18.87
CA THR A 90 -5.56 1.53 19.05
C THR A 90 -6.61 2.08 18.10
N LEU A 91 -7.22 1.24 17.25
CA LEU A 91 -8.31 1.67 16.38
C LEU A 91 -9.50 2.19 17.20
N PRO A 92 -10.15 3.29 16.76
CA PRO A 92 -11.35 3.78 17.43
C PRO A 92 -12.42 2.68 17.50
N GLU A 93 -13.00 2.48 18.68
CA GLU A 93 -14.05 1.46 18.90
C GLU A 93 -15.19 1.58 17.87
N ALA A 94 -15.55 2.81 17.49
CA ALA A 94 -16.59 3.08 16.50
C ALA A 94 -16.30 2.47 15.12
N TRP A 95 -15.04 2.24 14.75
CA TRP A 95 -14.68 1.67 13.44
C TRP A 95 -14.96 0.17 13.33
N PHE A 96 -15.18 -0.51 14.46
CA PHE A 96 -15.57 -1.92 14.46
C PHE A 96 -17.05 -2.12 14.09
N PHE A 97 -17.83 -1.04 13.97
CA PHE A 97 -19.26 -1.06 13.71
C PHE A 97 -19.62 -0.17 12.52
N ILE A 98 -20.67 -0.57 11.78
CA ILE A 98 -21.20 0.16 10.63
C ILE A 98 -22.11 1.31 11.10
N ASP A 99 -22.82 1.10 12.20
CA ASP A 99 -23.78 2.02 12.80
C ASP A 99 -23.26 2.66 14.08
N ALA A 100 -23.75 3.86 14.39
CA ALA A 100 -23.36 4.61 15.57
C ALA A 100 -23.82 3.93 16.88
N GLU A 101 -24.90 3.16 16.81
CA GLU A 101 -25.47 2.39 17.91
C GLU A 101 -24.65 1.12 18.24
N LYS A 102 -23.60 0.82 17.45
CA LYS A 102 -22.68 -0.31 17.64
C LYS A 102 -23.37 -1.68 17.63
N THR A 103 -24.33 -1.86 16.73
CA THR A 103 -25.13 -3.10 16.65
C THR A 103 -24.73 -3.99 15.47
N LEU A 104 -24.12 -3.43 14.43
CA LEU A 104 -23.73 -4.10 13.20
C LEU A 104 -22.20 -4.10 13.06
N PRO A 105 -21.51 -5.22 13.33
CA PRO A 105 -20.06 -5.27 13.19
C PRO A 105 -19.62 -5.21 11.71
N VAL A 106 -18.51 -4.53 11.44
CA VAL A 106 -17.92 -4.43 10.09
C VAL A 106 -17.34 -5.76 9.60
N ASN A 107 -16.91 -6.64 10.53
CA ASN A 107 -16.21 -7.90 10.22
C ASN A 107 -14.99 -7.69 9.29
N TYR A 108 -14.21 -6.64 9.57
CA TYR A 108 -13.02 -6.32 8.77
C TYR A 108 -11.98 -7.46 8.81
N PRO A 109 -11.40 -7.89 7.68
CA PRO A 109 -10.58 -9.09 7.60
C PRO A 109 -9.12 -8.84 8.01
N PHE A 110 -8.88 -8.44 9.26
CA PHE A 110 -7.53 -8.10 9.78
C PHE A 110 -6.49 -9.18 9.52
N ASP A 111 -6.83 -10.47 9.70
CA ASP A 111 -5.89 -11.57 9.46
C ASP A 111 -5.50 -11.72 7.99
N ALA A 112 -6.43 -11.43 7.06
CA ALA A 112 -6.13 -11.47 5.63
C ALA A 112 -5.20 -10.31 5.23
N VAL A 113 -5.48 -9.11 5.75
CA VAL A 113 -4.64 -7.92 5.55
C VAL A 113 -3.24 -8.15 6.11
N LYS A 114 -3.14 -8.72 7.32
CA LYS A 114 -1.87 -9.06 7.93
C LYS A 114 -1.05 -10.01 7.04
N LYS A 115 -1.66 -11.10 6.56
CA LYS A 115 -1.00 -12.05 5.64
C LYS A 115 -0.57 -11.39 4.33
N LEU A 116 -1.36 -10.45 3.81
CA LEU A 116 -1.02 -9.68 2.62
C LEU A 116 0.25 -8.86 2.85
N LEU A 117 0.35 -8.17 3.99
CA LEU A 117 1.51 -7.36 4.36
C LEU A 117 2.77 -8.20 4.63
N GLU A 118 2.63 -9.39 5.21
CA GLU A 118 3.73 -10.33 5.51
C GLU A 118 4.49 -10.79 4.25
N ARG A 119 3.88 -10.70 3.06
CA ARG A 119 4.54 -11.08 1.81
C ARG A 119 5.84 -10.32 1.57
N ALA A 120 5.96 -9.08 2.07
CA ALA A 120 7.17 -8.27 1.95
C ALA A 120 8.43 -8.94 2.51
N ALA A 121 8.29 -9.90 3.43
CA ALA A 121 9.40 -10.69 3.98
C ALA A 121 9.86 -11.83 3.06
N SER A 122 9.17 -12.09 1.95
CA SER A 122 9.48 -13.18 1.03
C SER A 122 10.14 -12.69 -0.26
N GLU A 123 11.03 -13.51 -0.84
CA GLU A 123 11.64 -13.21 -2.14
C GLU A 123 10.60 -13.09 -3.27
N ALA A 124 9.47 -13.79 -3.16
CA ALA A 124 8.39 -13.73 -4.15
C ALA A 124 7.77 -12.33 -4.28
N PHE A 125 7.82 -11.52 -3.23
CA PHE A 125 7.33 -10.13 -3.27
C PHE A 125 8.13 -9.24 -4.23
N TRP A 126 9.40 -9.59 -4.44
CA TRP A 126 10.33 -8.90 -5.33
C TRP A 126 10.35 -9.51 -6.74
N GLN A 127 9.45 -10.45 -7.05
CA GLN A 127 9.34 -11.04 -8.37
C GLN A 127 8.19 -10.37 -9.13
N LEU A 128 8.53 -9.72 -10.24
CA LEU A 128 7.53 -9.14 -11.13
C LEU A 128 6.80 -10.27 -11.88
N PRO A 129 5.47 -10.15 -12.11
CA PRO A 129 4.75 -11.05 -12.97
C PRO A 129 5.33 -11.02 -14.40
N PRO A 130 5.22 -12.14 -15.15
CA PRO A 130 5.73 -12.24 -16.51
C PRO A 130 5.01 -11.33 -17.50
#